data_AF-A0A9D6XDV4-F1
#
_entry.id   AF-A0A9D6XDV4-F1
#
_cell.length_a   1.000
_cell.length_b   1.000
_cell.length_c   1.000
_cell.angle_alpha   90.00
_cell.angle_beta   90.00
_cell.angle_gamma   90.00
#
_symmetry.space_group_name_H-M   'P 1'
#
loop_
_entity.id
_entity.type
_entity.pdbx_description
1 polymer ?
#
loop_
_entity_poly.entity_id
_entity_poly.type
_entity_poly.pdbx_seq_one_letter_code
_entity_poly.pdbx_strand_id
1 'polypeptide(L)'
;MPADVPIPDGLRRRACVCSALLPGLGQAVRGYRAHAASIFITTAGLLGCTALLARTGGGESAVFFLMLLILPWWAIQSYGASLPDPLGWKHTLQATWSNSHDIRYLGALFLLTAVTDLYIILARPDYALTVFCLKPDGLLGILAKAQSPTLHLLIGYGFLRLRRWGLMLYLAYAAFGVMNASANYACFGYGRIRTVFLLSLIVFTLYIVWRRRCFVPTPMKPVL
;
A
#
# COMPACT_ATOMS: atom_id res chain seq x y z
N MET A 1 7.70 11.45 37.45
CA MET A 1 7.45 11.53 36.00
C MET A 1 7.57 13.00 35.63
N PRO A 2 8.59 13.42 34.89
CA PRO A 2 8.68 14.83 34.49
C PRO A 2 7.51 15.14 33.55
N ALA A 3 6.88 16.29 33.80
CA ALA A 3 5.66 16.77 33.18
C ALA A 3 5.69 16.73 31.64
N ASP A 4 4.52 16.50 31.06
CA ASP A 4 4.21 16.57 29.62
C ASP A 4 4.59 17.94 29.05
N VAL A 5 5.85 18.12 28.66
CA VAL A 5 6.25 19.27 27.84
C VAL A 5 5.77 18.98 26.43
N PRO A 6 4.81 19.73 25.88
CA PRO A 6 4.33 19.51 24.52
C PRO A 6 5.50 19.68 23.55
N ILE A 7 5.76 18.63 22.76
CA ILE A 7 6.83 18.64 21.78
C ILE A 7 6.50 19.67 20.70
N PRO A 8 7.41 20.62 20.39
CA PRO A 8 7.17 21.61 19.36
C PRO A 8 6.83 20.93 18.03
N ASP A 9 5.78 21.40 17.35
CA ASP A 9 5.33 20.82 16.07
C ASP A 9 6.43 20.80 15.01
N GLY A 10 7.36 21.76 15.06
CA GLY A 10 8.54 21.80 14.21
C GLY A 10 9.46 20.58 14.41
N LEU A 11 9.65 20.14 15.66
CA LEU A 11 10.47 18.95 15.97
C LEU A 11 9.77 17.67 15.50
N ARG A 12 8.44 17.58 15.64
CA ARG A 12 7.65 16.43 15.16
C ARG A 12 7.71 16.28 13.64
N ARG A 13 7.57 17.38 12.90
CA ARG A 13 7.69 17.38 11.44
C ARG A 13 9.09 16.95 11.00
N ARG A 14 10.14 17.52 11.61
CA ARG A 14 11.53 17.15 11.34
C ARG A 14 11.76 15.65 11.60
N ALA A 15 11.32 15.13 12.73
CA ALA A 15 11.46 13.72 13.06
C ALA A 15 10.76 12.82 12.03
N CYS A 16 9.54 13.15 11.61
CA CYS A 16 8.82 12.41 10.57
C CYS A 16 9.59 12.39 9.24
N VAL A 17 10.07 13.55 8.78
CA VAL A 17 10.86 13.66 7.54
C VAL A 17 12.15 12.86 7.64
N CYS A 18 12.87 12.97 8.76
CA CYS A 18 14.08 12.19 9.01
C CYS A 18 13.80 10.68 8.94
N SER A 19 12.74 10.20 9.60
CA SER A 19 12.37 8.77 9.55
C SER A 19 11.88 8.32 8.18
N ALA A 20 11.27 9.21 7.39
CA ALA A 20 10.90 8.92 6.01
C ALA A 20 12.13 8.72 5.11
N LEU A 21 13.21 9.47 5.35
CA LEU A 21 14.47 9.33 4.62
C LEU A 21 15.30 8.12 5.09
N LEU A 22 15.39 7.92 6.40
CA LEU A 22 16.18 6.85 7.01
C LEU A 22 15.44 6.25 8.22
N PRO A 23 15.10 4.94 8.21
CA PRO A 23 14.34 4.33 9.28
C PRO A 23 15.02 4.47 10.64
N GLY A 24 14.26 4.94 11.64
CA GLY A 24 14.73 5.17 13.00
C GLY A 24 15.40 6.53 13.24
N LEU A 25 15.70 7.32 12.20
CA LEU A 25 16.40 8.59 12.37
C LEU A 25 15.56 9.64 13.13
N GLY A 26 14.26 9.72 12.89
CA GLY A 26 13.38 10.62 13.62
C GLY A 26 13.30 10.32 15.11
N GLN A 27 13.34 9.04 15.47
CA GLN A 27 13.37 8.55 16.85
C GLN A 27 14.71 8.93 17.51
N ALA A 28 15.82 8.84 16.76
CA ALA A 28 17.13 9.28 17.22
C ALA A 28 17.18 10.80 17.46
N VAL A 29 16.65 11.60 16.52
CA VAL A 29 16.54 13.07 16.64
C VAL A 29 15.75 13.49 17.88
N ARG A 30 14.78 12.67 18.29
CA ARG A 30 13.96 12.90 19.48
C ARG A 30 14.54 12.29 20.77
N GLY A 31 15.75 11.72 20.71
CA GLY A 31 16.44 11.16 21.88
C GLY A 31 16.12 9.71 22.22
N TYR A 32 15.22 9.04 21.48
CA TYR A 32 14.83 7.65 21.73
C TYR A 32 15.80 6.64 21.08
N ARG A 33 17.07 6.62 21.52
CA ARG A 33 18.16 5.84 20.89
C ARG A 33 17.89 4.34 20.83
N ALA A 34 17.39 3.74 21.92
CA ALA A 34 17.09 2.31 21.94
C ALA A 34 15.99 1.94 20.93
N HIS A 35 14.97 2.80 20.80
CA HIS A 35 13.90 2.59 19.82
C HIS A 35 14.42 2.79 18.38
N ALA A 36 15.24 3.81 18.13
CA ALA A 36 15.88 4.03 16.85
C ALA A 36 16.74 2.83 16.42
N ALA A 37 17.55 2.27 17.33
CA ALA A 37 18.35 1.08 17.09
C ALA A 37 17.48 -0.13 16.73
N SER A 38 16.37 -0.35 17.47
CA SER A 38 15.43 -1.43 17.15
C SER A 38 14.84 -1.29 15.74
N ILE A 39 14.45 -0.07 15.34
CA ILE A 39 13.89 0.19 14.01
C ILE A 39 14.94 -0.08 12.93
N PHE A 40 16.17 0.38 13.14
CA PHE A 40 17.27 0.18 12.21
C PHE A 40 17.57 -1.31 12.01
N ILE A 41 17.69 -2.07 13.10
CA ILE A 41 17.94 -3.52 13.06
C ILE A 41 16.81 -4.25 12.33
N THR A 42 15.54 -3.95 12.64
CA THR A 42 14.39 -4.55 11.93
C THR A 42 14.43 -4.23 10.44
N THR A 43 14.72 -2.98 10.08
CA THR A 43 14.81 -2.55 8.68
C THR A 43 15.94 -3.27 7.95
N ALA A 44 17.13 -3.34 8.55
CA ALA A 44 18.28 -4.06 8.00
C ALA A 44 17.96 -5.55 7.80
N GLY A 45 17.29 -6.18 8.77
CA GLY A 45 16.83 -7.56 8.66
C GLY A 45 15.85 -7.76 7.50
N LEU A 46 14.85 -6.88 7.35
CA LEU A 46 13.89 -6.95 6.24
C LEU A 46 14.57 -6.75 4.87
N LEU A 47 15.52 -5.81 4.76
CA LEU A 47 16.31 -5.61 3.55
C LEU A 47 17.19 -6.82 3.23
N GLY A 48 17.79 -7.44 4.26
CA GLY A 48 18.52 -8.71 4.12
C GLY A 48 17.63 -9.84 3.57
N CYS A 49 16.43 -10.00 4.11
CA CYS A 49 15.43 -10.95 3.58
C CYS A 49 15.05 -10.64 2.12
N THR A 50 14.93 -9.36 1.77
CA THR A 50 14.63 -8.94 0.39
C THR A 50 15.76 -9.32 -0.56
N ALA A 51 17.01 -9.11 -0.17
CA ALA A 51 18.18 -9.50 -0.95
C ALA A 51 18.24 -11.04 -1.12
N LEU A 52 17.90 -11.80 -0.08
CA LEU A 52 17.83 -13.26 -0.16
C LEU A 52 16.73 -13.71 -1.13
N LEU A 53 15.53 -13.12 -1.04
CA LEU A 53 14.42 -13.40 -1.95
C LEU A 53 14.73 -13.02 -3.39
N ALA A 54 15.46 -11.93 -3.62
CA ALA A 54 15.91 -11.56 -4.95
C ALA A 54 16.83 -12.64 -5.56
N ARG A 55 17.68 -13.26 -4.74
CA ARG A 55 18.60 -14.32 -5.17
C ARG A 55 17.89 -15.66 -5.42
N THR A 56 16.91 -16.03 -4.58
CA THR A 56 16.27 -17.35 -4.64
C THR A 56 14.98 -17.37 -5.46
N GLY A 57 14.17 -16.31 -5.38
CA GLY A 57 12.86 -16.19 -6.01
C GLY A 57 12.78 -15.16 -7.14
N GLY A 58 13.90 -14.50 -7.46
CA GLY A 58 13.99 -13.47 -8.50
C GLY A 58 13.52 -12.08 -8.07
N GLY A 59 13.76 -11.09 -8.94
CA GLY A 59 13.45 -9.68 -8.67
C GLY A 59 11.97 -9.40 -8.35
N GLU A 60 11.05 -10.08 -9.03
CA GLU A 60 9.61 -9.92 -8.82
C GLU A 60 9.20 -10.23 -7.36
N SER A 61 9.73 -11.31 -6.81
CA SER A 61 9.48 -11.74 -5.42
C SER A 61 10.01 -10.72 -4.41
N ALA A 62 11.18 -10.14 -4.69
CA ALA A 62 11.77 -9.10 -3.87
C ALA A 62 10.96 -7.80 -3.90
N VAL A 63 10.50 -7.37 -5.08
CA VAL A 63 9.62 -6.18 -5.21
C VAL A 63 8.31 -6.42 -4.45
N PHE A 64 7.70 -7.59 -4.62
CA PHE A 64 6.46 -7.94 -3.92
C PHE A 64 6.65 -7.90 -2.39
N PHE A 65 7.72 -8.51 -1.87
CA PHE A 65 8.06 -8.47 -0.45
C PHE A 65 8.30 -7.04 0.06
N LEU A 66 9.01 -6.24 -0.72
CA LEU A 66 9.28 -4.84 -0.40
C LEU A 66 7.97 -4.05 -0.28
N MET A 67 7.04 -4.22 -1.23
CA MET A 67 5.74 -3.55 -1.22
C MET A 67 4.84 -4.01 -0.07
N LEU A 68 4.90 -5.28 0.30
CA LEU A 68 4.03 -5.87 1.32
C LEU A 68 4.51 -5.70 2.75
N LEU A 69 5.83 -5.61 2.98
CA LEU A 69 6.37 -5.65 4.35
C LEU A 69 7.28 -4.47 4.64
N ILE A 70 8.20 -4.14 3.73
CA ILE A 70 9.16 -3.05 3.97
C ILE A 70 8.48 -1.70 3.89
N LEU A 71 7.74 -1.41 2.82
CA LEU A 71 7.09 -0.11 2.66
C LEU A 71 6.06 0.18 3.77
N PRO A 72 5.19 -0.76 4.18
CA PRO A 72 4.30 -0.54 5.32
C PRO A 72 5.08 -0.33 6.62
N TRP A 73 6.12 -1.14 6.87
CA TRP A 73 6.99 -0.96 8.03
C TRP A 73 7.61 0.45 8.06
N TRP A 74 8.15 0.88 6.93
CA TRP A 74 8.77 2.19 6.75
C TRP A 74 7.77 3.32 7.00
N ALA A 75 6.55 3.20 6.49
CA ALA A 75 5.48 4.15 6.72
C ALA A 75 5.05 4.18 8.20
N ILE A 76 4.91 3.03 8.84
CA ILE A 76 4.50 2.90 10.25
C ILE A 76 5.55 3.50 11.17
N GLN A 77 6.84 3.23 10.96
CA GLN A 77 7.89 3.80 11.82
C GLN A 77 8.04 5.32 11.61
N SER A 78 7.83 5.82 10.38
CA SER A 78 7.77 7.27 10.11
C SER A 78 6.58 7.92 10.80
N TYR A 79 5.41 7.28 10.76
CA TYR A 79 4.24 7.74 11.49
C TYR A 79 4.47 7.73 13.00
N GLY A 80 5.10 6.68 13.53
CA GLY A 80 5.51 6.61 14.93
C GLY A 80 6.41 7.76 15.36
N ALA A 81 7.32 8.21 14.49
CA ALA A 81 8.18 9.37 14.75
C ALA A 81 7.40 10.68 14.88
N SER A 82 6.20 10.76 14.30
CA SER A 82 5.30 11.93 14.38
C SER A 82 4.40 11.94 15.62
N LEU A 83 4.27 10.81 16.33
CA LEU A 83 3.39 10.71 17.50
C LEU A 83 3.95 11.46 18.72
N PRO A 84 3.10 12.04 19.59
CA PRO A 84 3.54 12.80 20.77
C PRO A 84 4.46 11.98 21.68
N ASP A 85 4.10 10.75 22.01
CA ASP A 85 4.99 9.82 22.70
C ASP A 85 5.18 8.53 21.89
N PRO A 86 6.42 8.15 21.55
CA PRO A 86 6.71 6.85 20.98
C PRO A 86 6.70 5.81 22.11
N LEU A 87 5.50 5.49 22.63
CA LEU A 87 5.22 4.46 23.64
C LEU A 87 5.45 3.02 23.09
N GLY A 88 6.38 2.85 22.15
CA GLY A 88 6.71 1.60 21.49
C GLY A 88 5.83 1.24 20.30
N TRP A 89 6.18 0.12 19.66
CA TRP A 89 5.58 -0.34 18.40
C TRP A 89 4.09 -0.68 18.53
N LYS A 90 3.64 -1.21 19.68
CA LYS A 90 2.24 -1.56 19.93
C LYS A 90 1.33 -0.35 19.83
N HIS A 91 1.72 0.75 20.46
CA HIS A 91 0.96 2.00 20.44
C HIS A 91 0.91 2.58 19.02
N THR A 92 2.04 2.59 18.31
CA THR A 92 2.08 3.05 16.90
C THR A 92 1.18 2.19 16.00
N LEU A 93 1.18 0.87 16.17
CA LEU A 93 0.30 -0.02 15.41
C LEU A 93 -1.18 0.22 15.76
N GLN A 94 -1.51 0.36 17.04
CA GLN A 94 -2.88 0.66 17.46
C GLN A 94 -3.34 2.02 16.89
N ALA A 95 -2.49 3.05 16.94
CA ALA A 95 -2.79 4.35 16.34
C ALA A 95 -2.95 4.24 14.82
N THR A 96 -2.10 3.49 14.14
CA THR A 96 -2.18 3.22 12.69
C THR A 96 -3.52 2.56 12.34
N TRP A 97 -3.89 1.54 13.10
CA TRP A 97 -5.12 0.78 12.93
C TRP A 97 -6.37 1.61 13.17
N SER A 98 -6.41 2.37 14.27
CA SER A 98 -7.55 3.21 14.65
C SER A 98 -7.78 4.36 13.67
N ASN A 99 -6.70 4.91 13.09
CA ASN A 99 -6.78 5.98 12.10
C ASN A 99 -6.94 5.49 10.65
N SER A 100 -7.09 4.17 10.45
CA SER A 100 -7.23 3.55 9.13
C SER A 100 -6.09 3.87 8.15
N HIS A 101 -4.88 4.05 8.67
CA HIS A 101 -3.69 4.35 7.86
C HIS A 101 -3.26 3.16 6.99
N ASP A 102 -3.63 1.95 7.40
CA ASP A 102 -3.53 0.73 6.59
C ASP A 102 -4.33 0.82 5.28
N ILE A 103 -5.58 1.28 5.34
CA ILE A 103 -6.42 1.48 4.14
C ILE A 103 -5.91 2.63 3.29
N ARG A 104 -5.46 3.72 3.92
CA ARG A 104 -4.85 4.86 3.19
C ARG A 104 -3.55 4.44 2.50
N TYR A 105 -2.76 3.60 3.14
CA TYR A 105 -1.55 3.03 2.54
C TYR A 105 -1.88 2.20 1.29
N LEU A 106 -2.91 1.33 1.35
CA LEU A 106 -3.39 0.63 0.15
C LEU A 106 -3.86 1.62 -0.93
N GLY A 107 -4.51 2.72 -0.54
CA GLY A 107 -4.88 3.79 -1.46
C GLY A 107 -3.65 4.44 -2.14
N ALA A 108 -2.59 4.71 -1.38
CA ALA A 108 -1.34 5.23 -1.93
C ALA A 108 -0.67 4.23 -2.89
N LEU A 109 -0.68 2.94 -2.56
CA LEU A 109 -0.20 1.89 -3.46
C LEU A 109 -1.01 1.86 -4.76
N PHE A 110 -2.34 1.99 -4.70
CA PHE A 110 -3.16 2.09 -5.91
C PHE A 110 -2.78 3.29 -6.78
N LEU A 111 -2.51 4.46 -6.19
CA LEU A 111 -2.02 5.61 -6.96
C LEU A 111 -0.65 5.35 -7.59
N LEU A 112 0.27 4.73 -6.86
CA LEU A 112 1.58 4.34 -7.39
C LEU A 112 1.43 3.37 -8.57
N THR A 113 0.53 2.39 -8.45
CA THR A 113 0.21 1.46 -9.54
C THR A 113 -0.39 2.19 -10.73
N ALA A 114 -1.27 3.18 -10.53
CA ALA A 114 -1.82 3.97 -11.64
C ALA A 114 -0.73 4.70 -12.44
N VAL A 115 0.26 5.29 -11.75
CA VAL A 115 1.42 5.93 -12.38
C VAL A 115 2.28 4.91 -13.12
N THR A 116 2.51 3.75 -12.49
CA THR A 116 3.31 2.66 -13.09
C THR A 116 2.65 2.09 -14.35
N ASP A 117 1.34 1.87 -14.30
CA ASP A 117 0.55 1.41 -15.44
C ASP A 117 0.63 2.40 -16.61
N LEU A 118 0.45 3.71 -16.32
CA LEU A 118 0.56 4.75 -17.33
C LEU A 118 1.96 4.77 -17.95
N TYR A 119 3.02 4.67 -17.14
CA TYR A 119 4.38 4.58 -17.64
C TYR A 119 4.59 3.36 -18.55
N ILE A 120 4.11 2.18 -18.14
CA ILE A 120 4.24 0.95 -18.94
C ILE A 120 3.52 1.08 -20.29
N ILE A 121 2.31 1.66 -20.29
CA ILE A 121 1.53 1.88 -21.52
C ILE A 121 2.28 2.81 -22.47
N LEU A 122 2.87 3.89 -21.94
CA LEU A 122 3.64 4.85 -22.74
C LEU A 122 4.97 4.27 -23.24
N ALA A 123 5.67 3.51 -22.40
CA ALA A 123 6.97 2.93 -22.73
C ALA A 123 6.87 1.71 -23.66
N ARG A 124 5.73 1.01 -23.67
CA ARG A 124 5.48 -0.18 -24.49
C ARG A 124 4.11 -0.11 -25.17
N PRO A 125 3.97 0.71 -26.23
CA PRO A 125 2.70 0.91 -26.92
C PRO A 125 2.15 -0.40 -27.54
N ASP A 126 3.02 -1.30 -27.96
CA ASP A 126 2.66 -2.58 -28.58
C ASP A 126 2.17 -3.64 -27.57
N TYR A 127 2.30 -3.38 -26.26
CA TYR A 127 1.86 -4.31 -25.23
C TYR A 127 0.34 -4.50 -25.28
N ALA A 128 -0.15 -5.69 -25.61
CA ALA A 128 -1.57 -6.02 -25.62
C ALA A 128 -1.99 -6.70 -24.31
N LEU A 129 -2.96 -6.09 -23.61
CA LEU A 129 -3.51 -6.65 -22.37
C LEU A 129 -4.48 -7.77 -22.70
N THR A 130 -4.29 -8.94 -22.09
CA THR A 130 -5.22 -10.06 -22.27
C THR A 130 -6.47 -9.89 -21.41
N VAL A 131 -7.62 -9.80 -22.06
CA VAL A 131 -8.94 -9.66 -21.43
C VAL A 131 -9.82 -10.82 -21.90
N PHE A 132 -10.24 -11.67 -20.97
CA PHE A 132 -11.04 -12.88 -21.22
C PHE A 132 -10.50 -13.72 -22.39
N CYS A 133 -9.22 -14.05 -22.34
CA CYS A 133 -8.51 -14.81 -23.36
C CYS A 133 -8.33 -14.13 -24.73
N LEU A 134 -8.81 -12.88 -24.88
CA LEU A 134 -8.67 -12.08 -26.08
C LEU A 134 -7.61 -10.99 -25.89
N LYS A 135 -6.99 -10.58 -26.99
CA LYS A 135 -6.09 -9.43 -27.06
C LYS A 135 -6.73 -8.37 -27.96
N PRO A 136 -7.58 -7.49 -27.40
CA PRO A 136 -8.23 -6.46 -28.20
C PRO A 136 -7.19 -5.50 -28.79
N ASP A 137 -7.40 -5.09 -30.03
CA ASP A 137 -6.57 -4.18 -30.79
C ASP A 137 -7.32 -2.88 -31.12
N GLY A 138 -6.65 -1.97 -31.83
CA GLY A 138 -7.21 -0.66 -32.21
C GLY A 138 -7.73 0.13 -31.00
N LEU A 139 -8.92 0.73 -31.16
CA LEU A 139 -9.57 1.53 -30.11
C LEU A 139 -9.90 0.69 -28.87
N LEU A 140 -10.36 -0.55 -29.04
CA LEU A 140 -10.69 -1.44 -27.92
C LEU A 140 -9.44 -1.82 -27.12
N GLY A 141 -8.31 -2.03 -27.79
CA GLY A 141 -7.02 -2.25 -27.14
C GLY A 141 -6.55 -1.04 -26.33
N ILE A 142 -6.74 0.18 -26.85
CA ILE A 142 -6.42 1.41 -26.13
C ILE A 142 -7.30 1.56 -24.87
N LEU A 143 -8.61 1.36 -25.01
CA LEU A 143 -9.55 1.44 -23.89
C LEU A 143 -9.26 0.38 -22.82
N ALA A 144 -8.96 -0.86 -23.24
CA ALA A 144 -8.59 -1.94 -22.33
C ALA A 144 -7.32 -1.61 -21.51
N LYS A 145 -6.33 -0.95 -22.14
CA LYS A 145 -5.12 -0.49 -21.43
C LYS A 145 -5.43 0.66 -20.48
N ALA A 146 -6.19 1.66 -20.93
CA ALA A 146 -6.51 2.86 -20.15
C ALA A 146 -7.41 2.58 -18.93
N GLN A 147 -8.18 1.48 -18.96
CA GLN A 147 -9.06 1.08 -17.87
C GLN A 147 -8.29 0.90 -16.55
N SER A 148 -7.16 0.20 -16.56
CA SER A 148 -6.37 -0.11 -15.35
C SER A 148 -5.89 1.14 -14.60
N PRO A 149 -5.11 2.06 -15.21
CA PRO A 149 -4.63 3.25 -14.51
C PRO A 149 -5.77 4.16 -14.05
N THR A 150 -6.85 4.25 -14.81
CA THR A 150 -8.03 5.06 -14.44
C THR A 150 -8.70 4.53 -13.19
N LEU A 151 -8.96 3.22 -13.13
CA LEU A 151 -9.57 2.59 -11.96
C LEU A 151 -8.64 2.64 -10.75
N HIS A 152 -7.35 2.37 -10.93
CA HIS A 152 -6.35 2.48 -9.86
C HIS A 152 -6.29 3.89 -9.28
N LEU A 153 -6.35 4.94 -10.12
CA LEU A 153 -6.37 6.33 -9.65
C LEU A 153 -7.62 6.64 -8.81
N LEU A 154 -8.81 6.27 -9.31
CA LEU A 154 -10.08 6.52 -8.62
C LEU A 154 -10.17 5.73 -7.30
N ILE A 155 -9.82 4.44 -7.32
CA ILE A 155 -9.80 3.59 -6.13
C ILE A 155 -8.79 4.16 -5.11
N GLY A 156 -7.58 4.50 -5.56
CA GLY A 156 -6.53 5.06 -4.70
C GLY A 156 -6.97 6.34 -4.01
N TYR A 157 -7.55 7.27 -4.76
CA TYR A 157 -8.12 8.50 -4.20
C TYR A 157 -9.27 8.21 -3.21
N GLY A 158 -10.18 7.30 -3.60
CA GLY A 158 -11.29 6.87 -2.74
C GLY A 158 -10.81 6.29 -1.41
N PHE A 159 -9.76 5.47 -1.42
CA PHE A 159 -9.17 4.85 -0.23
C PHE A 159 -8.42 5.86 0.65
N LEU A 160 -7.64 6.76 0.05
CA LEU A 160 -6.97 7.84 0.80
C LEU A 160 -7.96 8.73 1.55
N ARG A 161 -9.11 9.01 0.92
CA ARG A 161 -10.20 9.80 1.49
C ARG A 161 -11.22 8.96 2.27
N LEU A 162 -11.02 7.65 2.40
CA LEU A 162 -11.92 6.70 3.06
C LEU A 162 -13.38 6.82 2.59
N ARG A 163 -13.60 7.03 1.28
CA ARG A 163 -14.93 7.22 0.69
C ARG A 163 -15.58 5.89 0.34
N ARG A 164 -16.84 5.71 0.73
CA ARG A 164 -17.64 4.50 0.43
C ARG A 164 -17.72 4.15 -1.06
N TRP A 165 -17.77 5.14 -1.96
CA TRP A 165 -17.77 4.88 -3.40
C TRP A 165 -16.45 4.23 -3.86
N GLY A 166 -15.31 4.55 -3.22
CA GLY A 166 -14.02 3.94 -3.52
C GLY A 166 -14.01 2.45 -3.19
N LEU A 167 -14.65 2.06 -2.08
CA LEU A 167 -14.85 0.64 -1.73
C LEU A 167 -15.72 -0.06 -2.77
N MET A 168 -16.84 0.53 -3.20
CA MET A 168 -17.71 -0.09 -4.21
C MET A 168 -16.98 -0.27 -5.55
N LEU A 169 -16.23 0.76 -5.97
CA LEU A 169 -15.43 0.70 -7.19
C LEU A 169 -14.33 -0.38 -7.10
N TYR A 170 -13.65 -0.47 -5.95
CA TYR A 170 -12.68 -1.55 -5.69
C TYR A 170 -13.32 -2.93 -5.79
N LEU A 171 -14.50 -3.15 -5.19
CA LEU A 171 -15.16 -4.46 -5.22
C LEU A 171 -15.58 -4.86 -6.64
N ALA A 172 -16.10 -3.91 -7.43
CA ALA A 172 -16.41 -4.15 -8.83
C ALA A 172 -15.16 -4.49 -9.64
N TYR A 173 -14.07 -3.73 -9.43
CA TYR A 173 -12.79 -3.97 -10.09
C TYR A 173 -12.15 -5.30 -9.68
N ALA A 174 -12.21 -5.68 -8.39
CA ALA A 174 -11.71 -6.94 -7.89
C ALA A 174 -12.51 -8.13 -8.46
N ALA A 175 -13.84 -8.02 -8.54
CA ALA A 175 -14.68 -9.02 -9.18
C ALA A 175 -14.29 -9.21 -10.66
N PHE A 176 -14.14 -8.11 -11.41
CA PHE A 176 -13.64 -8.15 -12.78
C PHE A 176 -12.27 -8.82 -12.88
N GLY A 177 -11.32 -8.44 -12.00
CA GLY A 177 -9.98 -9.01 -11.96
C GLY A 177 -9.97 -10.52 -11.71
N VAL A 178 -10.79 -11.00 -10.77
CA VAL A 178 -10.94 -12.45 -10.48
C VAL A 178 -11.54 -13.19 -11.67
N MET A 179 -12.60 -12.66 -12.29
CA MET A 179 -13.22 -13.27 -13.47
C MET A 179 -12.25 -13.33 -14.65
N ASN A 180 -11.57 -12.23 -14.94
CA ASN A 180 -10.61 -12.15 -16.04
C ASN A 180 -9.40 -13.08 -15.80
N ALA A 181 -8.84 -13.08 -14.58
CA ALA A 181 -7.73 -13.94 -14.23
C ALA A 181 -8.11 -15.43 -14.28
N SER A 182 -9.31 -15.80 -13.81
CA SER A 182 -9.84 -17.17 -13.88
C SER A 182 -10.04 -17.63 -15.33
N ALA A 183 -10.66 -16.80 -16.17
CA ALA A 183 -10.83 -17.10 -17.59
C ALA A 183 -9.46 -17.29 -18.27
N ASN A 184 -8.53 -16.37 -18.07
CA ASN A 184 -7.18 -16.48 -18.61
C ASN A 184 -6.44 -17.72 -18.09
N TYR A 185 -6.63 -18.09 -16.81
CA TYR A 185 -6.08 -19.32 -16.23
C TYR A 185 -6.65 -20.56 -16.91
N ALA A 186 -7.95 -20.60 -17.20
CA ALA A 186 -8.59 -21.69 -17.92
C ALA A 186 -8.07 -21.83 -19.36
N CYS A 187 -7.86 -20.72 -20.07
CA CYS A 187 -7.40 -20.75 -21.47
C CYS A 187 -5.90 -21.05 -21.63
N PHE A 188 -5.04 -20.42 -20.81
CA PHE A 188 -3.59 -20.50 -20.99
C PHE A 188 -2.89 -21.36 -19.92
N GLY A 189 -3.64 -21.95 -18.99
CA GLY A 189 -3.11 -22.76 -17.91
C GLY A 189 -2.36 -21.97 -16.84
N TYR A 190 -1.51 -22.69 -16.10
CA TYR A 190 -0.73 -22.15 -14.98
C TYR A 190 0.29 -21.11 -15.45
N GLY A 191 0.29 -19.96 -14.77
CA GLY A 191 1.34 -18.96 -14.90
C GLY A 191 1.64 -18.35 -13.54
N ARG A 192 2.90 -18.41 -13.10
CA ARG A 192 3.34 -17.97 -11.75
C ARG A 192 2.76 -16.61 -11.37
N ILE A 193 2.95 -15.60 -12.22
CA ILE A 193 2.51 -14.22 -11.98
C ILE A 193 0.98 -14.15 -11.84
N ARG A 194 0.23 -14.85 -12.70
CA ARG A 194 -1.23 -14.88 -12.69
C ARG A 194 -1.77 -15.52 -11.41
N THR A 195 -1.14 -16.61 -10.97
CA THR A 195 -1.52 -17.32 -9.74
C THR A 195 -1.28 -16.44 -8.51
N VAL A 196 -0.10 -15.80 -8.42
CA VAL A 196 0.22 -14.87 -7.32
C VAL A 196 -0.73 -13.67 -7.32
N PHE A 197 -1.01 -13.09 -8.50
CA PHE A 197 -1.98 -12.01 -8.63
C PHE A 197 -3.37 -12.43 -8.15
N LEU A 198 -3.88 -13.58 -8.59
CA LEU A 198 -5.21 -14.07 -8.18
C LEU A 198 -5.30 -14.29 -6.67
N LEU A 199 -4.31 -14.97 -6.09
CA LEU A 199 -4.27 -15.24 -4.64
C LEU A 199 -4.18 -13.94 -3.83
N SER A 200 -3.28 -13.04 -4.23
CA SER A 200 -3.13 -11.74 -3.55
C SER A 200 -4.41 -10.90 -3.66
N LEU A 201 -5.06 -10.85 -4.83
CA LEU A 201 -6.32 -10.15 -5.04
C LEU A 201 -7.43 -10.68 -4.11
N ILE A 202 -7.54 -12.00 -3.95
CA ILE A 202 -8.50 -12.62 -3.03
C ILE A 202 -8.20 -12.21 -1.58
N VAL A 203 -6.95 -12.39 -1.12
CA VAL A 203 -6.55 -12.06 0.26
C VAL A 203 -6.78 -10.58 0.57
N PHE A 204 -6.35 -9.68 -0.31
CA PHE A 204 -6.57 -8.24 -0.14
C PHE A 204 -8.05 -7.87 -0.15
N THR A 205 -8.85 -8.52 -1.00
CA THR A 205 -10.30 -8.27 -1.04
C THR A 205 -10.96 -8.69 0.26
N LEU A 206 -10.63 -9.87 0.80
CA LEU A 206 -11.14 -10.32 2.10
C LEU A 206 -10.76 -9.33 3.22
N TYR A 207 -9.50 -8.88 3.22
CA TYR A 207 -9.01 -7.90 4.18
C TYR A 207 -9.75 -6.55 4.07
N ILE A 208 -9.96 -6.02 2.86
CA ILE A 208 -10.67 -4.76 2.63
C ILE A 208 -12.14 -4.88 3.05
N VAL A 209 -12.79 -6.01 2.75
CA VAL A 209 -14.16 -6.28 3.18
C VAL A 209 -14.26 -6.37 4.70
N TRP A 210 -13.26 -6.95 5.37
CA TRP A 210 -13.17 -6.94 6.84
C TRP A 210 -13.03 -5.51 7.39
N ARG A 211 -12.22 -4.67 6.74
CA ARG A 211 -12.01 -3.25 7.09
C ARG A 211 -13.06 -2.28 6.54
N ARG A 212 -14.16 -2.77 5.95
CA ARG A 212 -15.19 -1.93 5.29
C ARG A 212 -15.76 -0.81 6.17
N ARG A 213 -15.76 -0.99 7.51
CA ARG A 213 -16.26 0.02 8.47
C ARG A 213 -15.46 1.32 8.42
N CYS A 214 -14.21 1.29 7.97
CA CYS A 214 -13.36 2.48 7.80
C CYS A 214 -13.91 3.47 6.75
N PHE A 215 -14.79 3.03 5.84
CA PHE A 215 -15.34 3.85 4.75
C PHE A 215 -16.67 4.54 5.10
N VAL A 216 -17.15 4.42 6.34
CA VAL A 216 -18.39 5.03 6.79
C VAL A 216 -18.07 6.44 7.33
N PRO A 217 -18.78 7.50 6.88
CA PRO A 217 -18.62 8.82 7.47
C PRO A 217 -18.91 8.77 8.96
N THR A 218 -18.00 9.25 9.81
CA THR A 218 -18.32 9.51 11.21
C THR A 218 -19.49 10.50 11.24
N PRO A 219 -20.60 10.22 11.94
CA PRO A 219 -21.68 11.19 12.07
C PRO A 219 -21.09 12.48 12.64
N MET A 220 -21.40 13.62 12.00
CA MET A 220 -21.04 14.92 12.57
C MET A 220 -21.62 14.97 13.98
N LYS A 221 -20.77 15.16 15.00
CA LYS A 221 -21.27 15.52 16.32
C LYS A 221 -22.09 16.80 16.15
N PRO A 222 -23.36 16.86 16.57
CA PRO A 222 -24.08 18.12 16.58
C PRO A 222 -23.28 19.10 17.43
N VAL A 223 -22.99 20.25 16.83
CA VAL A 223 -22.51 21.41 17.57
C VAL A 223 -23.69 21.83 18.44
N LEU A 224 -23.60 21.57 19.74
CA LEU A 224 -24.45 22.21 20.75
C LEU A 224 -23.92 23.62 21.01
#